data_AF-A0AA38HBK4-F1
#
_entry.id   AF-A0AA38HBK4-F1
#
_cell.length_a   1.000
_cell.length_b   1.000
_cell.length_c   1.000
_cell.angle_alpha   90.00
_cell.angle_beta   90.00
_cell.angle_gamma   90.00
#
_symmetry.space_group_name_H-M   'P 1'
#
loop_
_entity.id
_entity.type
_entity.pdbx_description
1 polymer ?
#
loop_
_entity_poly.entity_id
_entity_poly.type
_entity_poly.pdbx_seq_one_letter_code
_entity_poly.pdbx_strand_id
1 'polypeptide(L)'
;MRFLTLLAFVPLALSLAPNVAPRAVSNIGAITDALSLPDTVFVNAQNKAFVCKDFQTRKENCRCRDGLIKPNGYKPGNAMPADNCRCDDSKNSVGYEETNRAGVTVLKCSCPHDGADGIYGNDQYYDYNMNRCVCQDSLVETRTGGVLSCTPPAQPSPKTGSGRRRSLKSALEQRKLDAESRAVENTLQCKASEKACQVGADWSCVEVMTSLTTCGGCAGEAVDCGALPNVSEVHCSAGQCVIDSCARGFKLVHPLSARGTTTTQAATCQPIRRLGSSYFEMQGARSL
;
A
#
# COMPACT_ATOMS: atom_id res chain seq x y z
N MET A 1 -29.44 -38.17 42.72
CA MET A 1 -28.33 -38.86 42.04
C MET A 1 -27.23 -37.83 41.82
N ARG A 2 -26.11 -37.95 42.56
CA ARG A 2 -24.98 -37.01 42.52
C ARG A 2 -23.96 -37.54 41.51
N PHE A 3 -23.67 -36.78 40.46
CA PHE A 3 -22.55 -37.07 39.56
C PHE A 3 -21.30 -36.36 40.10
N LEU A 4 -20.34 -37.18 40.53
CA LEU A 4 -19.01 -36.79 40.94
C LEU A 4 -18.13 -36.80 39.67
N THR A 5 -17.70 -35.64 39.18
CA THR A 5 -16.82 -35.56 38.00
C THR A 5 -15.37 -35.41 38.47
N LEU A 6 -14.57 -36.44 38.23
CA LEU A 6 -13.13 -36.52 38.48
C LEU A 6 -12.37 -35.56 37.55
N LEU A 7 -11.61 -34.63 38.14
CA LEU A 7 -10.59 -33.82 37.46
C LEU A 7 -9.30 -34.65 37.32
N ALA A 8 -8.94 -35.02 36.08
CA ALA A 8 -7.65 -35.62 35.77
C ALA A 8 -6.60 -34.50 35.55
N PHE A 9 -5.61 -34.45 36.44
CA PHE A 9 -4.40 -33.65 36.30
C PHE A 9 -3.49 -34.29 35.23
N VAL A 10 -3.17 -33.55 34.17
CA VAL A 10 -2.13 -33.91 33.19
C VAL A 10 -0.86 -33.12 33.53
N PRO A 11 0.30 -33.77 33.76
CA PRO A 11 1.54 -33.06 34.04
C PRO A 11 2.13 -32.50 32.74
N LEU A 12 2.38 -31.18 32.71
CA LEU A 12 3.16 -30.50 31.68
C LEU A 12 4.63 -30.92 31.82
N ALA A 13 5.14 -31.67 30.85
CA ALA A 13 6.57 -31.93 30.70
C ALA A 13 7.26 -30.71 30.07
N LEU A 14 8.10 -30.03 30.85
CA LEU A 14 8.96 -28.94 30.43
C LEU A 14 10.18 -29.53 29.67
N SER A 15 10.21 -29.41 28.34
CA SER A 15 11.40 -29.78 27.56
C SER A 15 12.37 -28.60 27.48
N LEU A 16 13.44 -28.66 28.26
CA LEU A 16 14.61 -27.79 28.15
C LEU A 16 15.41 -28.17 26.89
N ALA A 17 15.50 -27.25 25.93
CA ALA A 17 16.41 -27.38 24.78
C ALA A 17 17.84 -26.98 25.18
N PRO A 18 18.89 -27.65 24.66
CA PRO A 18 20.27 -27.33 25.00
C PRO A 18 20.77 -26.08 24.25
N ASN A 19 21.47 -25.22 25.01
CA ASN A 19 22.29 -24.11 24.52
C ASN A 19 23.33 -24.60 23.52
N VAL A 20 23.24 -24.13 22.27
CA VAL A 20 24.29 -24.30 21.27
C VAL A 20 25.10 -23.00 21.22
N ALA A 21 26.36 -23.08 21.67
CA ALA A 21 27.32 -21.99 21.60
C ALA A 21 27.71 -21.66 20.14
N PRO A 22 27.99 -20.40 19.79
CA PRO A 22 28.48 -20.04 18.46
C PRO A 22 29.94 -20.46 18.30
N ARG A 23 30.21 -21.35 17.33
CA ARG A 23 31.57 -21.61 16.82
C ARG A 23 31.99 -20.43 15.93
N ALA A 24 33.06 -19.76 16.33
CA ALA A 24 33.81 -18.87 15.45
C ALA A 24 34.47 -19.71 14.34
N VAL A 25 34.12 -19.43 13.09
CA VAL A 25 34.80 -19.97 11.91
C VAL A 25 35.64 -18.84 11.33
N SER A 26 36.95 -18.91 11.57
CA SER A 26 37.97 -18.17 10.81
C SER A 26 38.18 -18.83 9.45
N ASN A 27 38.58 -17.99 8.49
CA ASN A 27 39.16 -18.29 7.18
C ASN A 27 38.21 -18.85 6.11
N ILE A 28 37.76 -17.94 5.24
CA ILE A 28 37.51 -18.25 3.83
C ILE A 28 38.52 -17.43 3.02
N GLY A 29 39.37 -18.17 2.32
CA GLY A 29 40.39 -17.64 1.42
C GLY A 29 39.78 -16.92 0.23
N ALA A 30 40.56 -16.02 -0.32
CA ALA A 30 40.30 -15.33 -1.57
C ALA A 30 40.14 -16.35 -2.70
N ILE A 31 38.91 -16.50 -3.19
CA ILE A 31 38.62 -17.11 -4.49
C ILE A 31 38.43 -15.93 -5.44
N THR A 32 39.49 -15.59 -6.17
CA THR A 32 39.45 -14.72 -7.33
C THR A 32 38.94 -15.55 -8.52
N ASP A 33 37.64 -15.77 -8.59
CA ASP A 33 36.99 -16.23 -9.81
C ASP A 33 36.44 -15.02 -10.56
N ALA A 34 37.03 -14.79 -11.73
CA ALA A 34 36.63 -13.79 -12.69
C ALA A 34 35.27 -14.16 -13.29
N LEU A 35 34.20 -13.79 -12.59
CA LEU A 35 32.89 -13.64 -13.20
C LEU A 35 32.97 -12.43 -14.14
N SER A 36 32.84 -12.69 -15.44
CA SER A 36 32.54 -11.67 -16.45
C SER A 36 31.20 -11.02 -16.10
N LEU A 37 31.25 -9.96 -15.29
CA LEU A 37 30.12 -9.10 -14.99
C LEU A 37 29.67 -8.43 -16.29
N PRO A 38 28.37 -8.44 -16.63
CA PRO A 38 27.85 -7.67 -17.74
C PRO A 38 28.08 -6.18 -17.46
N ASP A 39 28.67 -5.47 -18.43
CA ASP A 39 28.83 -4.02 -18.51
C ASP A 39 29.01 -3.30 -17.15
N THR A 40 30.27 -3.12 -16.73
CA THR A 40 30.62 -2.30 -15.55
C THR A 40 30.08 -0.87 -15.72
N VAL A 41 28.95 -0.60 -15.08
CA VAL A 41 28.36 0.74 -15.00
C VAL A 41 29.21 1.58 -14.04
N PHE A 42 29.95 2.53 -14.59
CA PHE A 42 30.72 3.48 -13.78
C PHE A 42 29.83 4.67 -13.43
N VAL A 43 29.49 4.79 -12.15
CA VAL A 43 28.91 6.02 -11.60
C VAL A 43 30.06 6.99 -11.34
N ASN A 44 30.10 8.10 -12.08
CA ASN A 44 31.14 9.11 -11.90
C ASN A 44 30.98 9.77 -10.51
N ALA A 45 31.98 9.62 -9.64
CA ALA A 45 31.99 10.15 -8.27
C ALA A 45 31.79 11.68 -8.18
N GLN A 46 31.98 12.42 -9.28
CA GLN A 46 31.80 13.86 -9.34
C GLN A 46 30.44 14.27 -9.95
N ASN A 47 29.82 13.45 -10.81
CA ASN A 47 28.62 13.80 -11.56
C ASN A 47 27.54 12.72 -11.42
N LYS A 48 26.61 12.98 -10.50
CA LYS A 48 25.76 12.01 -9.80
C LYS A 48 24.43 11.66 -10.50
N ALA A 49 24.19 12.21 -11.68
CA ALA A 49 22.94 12.06 -12.44
C ALA A 49 23.05 11.18 -13.70
N PHE A 50 24.25 10.66 -14.00
CA PHE A 50 24.52 9.90 -15.22
C PHE A 50 24.99 8.48 -14.97
N VAL A 51 24.58 7.59 -15.88
CA VAL A 51 25.17 6.27 -16.09
C VAL A 51 25.94 6.33 -17.40
N CYS A 52 27.27 6.22 -17.33
CA CYS A 52 28.14 6.18 -18.50
C CYS A 52 28.65 4.76 -18.71
N LYS A 53 28.68 4.31 -19.97
CA LYS A 53 29.09 2.94 -20.31
C LYS A 53 30.60 2.70 -20.12
N ASP A 54 31.41 3.75 -20.12
CA ASP A 54 32.87 3.64 -20.02
C ASP A 54 33.54 4.87 -19.37
N PHE A 55 34.65 4.66 -18.65
CA PHE A 55 35.39 5.75 -17.98
C PHE A 55 36.16 6.65 -18.96
N GLN A 56 36.60 6.10 -20.09
CA GLN A 56 37.40 6.82 -21.10
C GLN A 56 36.55 7.62 -22.11
N THR A 57 35.25 7.32 -22.25
CA THR A 57 34.34 7.99 -23.20
C THR A 57 33.34 8.91 -22.50
N ARG A 58 33.83 9.79 -21.61
CA ARG A 58 33.01 10.78 -20.90
C ARG A 58 32.18 11.72 -21.82
N LYS A 59 32.45 11.74 -23.14
CA LYS A 59 31.80 12.67 -24.07
C LYS A 59 30.65 12.09 -24.89
N GLU A 60 30.53 10.77 -25.06
CA GLU A 60 29.66 10.23 -26.12
C GLU A 60 28.60 9.21 -25.66
N ASN A 61 28.72 8.60 -24.47
CA ASN A 61 27.83 7.51 -24.08
C ASN A 61 27.29 7.59 -22.64
N CYS A 62 27.04 8.80 -22.15
CA CYS A 62 26.35 9.00 -20.87
C CYS A 62 24.83 9.15 -21.10
N ARG A 63 24.05 8.37 -20.36
CA ARG A 63 22.59 8.52 -20.25
C ARG A 63 22.26 9.09 -18.88
N CYS A 64 21.24 9.95 -18.81
CA CYS A 64 20.66 10.28 -17.52
C CYS A 64 20.12 8.99 -16.90
N ARG A 65 20.17 8.89 -15.57
CA ARG A 65 19.62 7.76 -14.84
C ARG A 65 18.10 7.67 -15.08
N ASP A 66 17.52 6.48 -14.94
CA ASP A 66 16.08 6.29 -15.11
C ASP A 66 15.27 7.30 -14.28
N GLY A 67 14.27 7.91 -14.92
CA GLY A 67 13.46 9.00 -14.36
C GLY A 67 14.00 10.42 -14.57
N LEU A 68 15.20 10.55 -15.13
CA LEU A 68 15.79 11.83 -15.50
C LEU A 68 15.89 11.99 -17.03
N ILE A 69 15.52 13.17 -17.53
CA ILE A 69 15.59 13.51 -18.95
C ILE A 69 16.76 14.45 -19.26
N LYS A 70 17.21 14.39 -20.51
CA LYS A 70 18.12 15.39 -21.07
C LYS A 70 17.35 16.71 -21.28
N PRO A 71 17.97 17.86 -21.02
CA PRO A 71 17.32 19.14 -21.24
C PRO A 71 17.10 19.35 -22.74
N ASN A 72 15.96 19.95 -23.10
CA ASN A 72 15.62 20.27 -24.47
C ASN A 72 16.73 21.13 -25.12
N GLY A 73 17.19 20.73 -26.32
CA GLY A 73 18.22 21.44 -27.07
C GLY A 73 19.63 20.84 -27.02
N TYR A 74 19.82 19.73 -26.30
CA TYR A 74 21.10 19.03 -26.30
C TYR A 74 21.32 18.28 -27.63
N LYS A 75 22.33 18.71 -28.41
CA LYS A 75 22.73 18.06 -29.67
C LYS A 75 23.60 16.83 -29.39
N PRO A 76 23.36 15.67 -30.04
CA PRO A 76 24.25 14.52 -29.97
C PRO A 76 25.69 14.92 -30.36
N GLY A 77 26.68 14.56 -29.54
CA GLY A 77 28.11 14.81 -29.79
C GLY A 77 28.77 15.93 -28.98
N ASN A 78 27.99 16.77 -28.29
CA ASN A 78 28.56 17.77 -27.37
C ASN A 78 28.74 17.18 -25.97
N ALA A 79 29.78 17.55 -25.22
CA ALA A 79 29.89 17.11 -23.82
C ALA A 79 28.70 17.64 -23.00
N MET A 80 27.94 16.76 -22.34
CA MET A 80 26.84 17.18 -21.46
C MET A 80 27.42 17.67 -20.13
N PRO A 81 27.10 18.90 -19.69
CA PRO A 81 27.50 19.33 -18.37
C PRO A 81 26.85 18.43 -17.31
N ALA A 82 27.61 18.16 -16.25
CA ALA A 82 27.29 17.35 -15.07
C ALA A 82 25.91 17.60 -14.47
N ASP A 83 25.44 18.84 -14.59
CA ASP A 83 24.37 19.38 -13.75
C ASP A 83 23.02 19.43 -14.48
N ASN A 84 22.93 18.80 -15.66
CA ASN A 84 21.84 19.09 -16.59
C ASN A 84 20.76 18.02 -16.73
N CYS A 85 20.85 16.88 -16.03
CA CYS A 85 19.74 15.95 -15.96
C CYS A 85 18.63 16.53 -15.08
N ARG A 86 17.40 16.58 -15.61
CA ARG A 86 16.22 17.08 -14.89
C ARG A 86 15.19 15.98 -14.73
N CYS A 87 14.35 16.07 -13.72
CA CYS A 87 13.16 15.22 -13.62
C CYS A 87 12.29 15.42 -14.87
N ASP A 88 11.71 14.33 -15.40
CA ASP A 88 10.89 14.37 -16.63
C ASP A 88 9.76 15.40 -16.51
N ASP A 89 9.09 15.41 -15.35
CA ASP A 89 8.04 16.36 -15.02
C ASP A 89 8.60 17.65 -14.40
N SER A 90 9.58 18.28 -15.05
CA SER A 90 10.36 19.41 -14.50
C SER A 90 9.54 20.65 -14.10
N LYS A 91 8.28 20.77 -14.54
CA LYS A 91 7.35 21.83 -14.09
C LYS A 91 6.68 21.52 -12.75
N ASN A 92 6.60 20.23 -12.40
CA ASN A 92 5.87 19.75 -11.23
C ASN A 92 6.77 19.02 -10.25
N SER A 93 8.06 18.83 -10.56
CA SER A 93 9.00 18.10 -9.71
C SER A 93 10.30 18.87 -9.55
N VAL A 94 10.89 18.73 -8.36
CA VAL A 94 12.20 19.25 -7.99
C VAL A 94 13.13 18.08 -7.71
N GLY A 95 14.36 18.18 -8.22
CA GLY A 95 15.43 17.23 -7.90
C GLY A 95 16.10 17.61 -6.58
N TYR A 96 16.32 16.66 -5.69
CA TYR A 96 17.10 16.83 -4.47
C TYR A 96 18.10 15.70 -4.31
N GLU A 97 19.23 15.99 -3.67
CA GLU A 97 20.25 15.01 -3.37
C GLU A 97 19.96 14.33 -2.03
N GLU A 98 19.89 13.01 -2.01
CA GLU A 98 19.77 12.22 -0.78
C GLU A 98 20.97 11.29 -0.64
N THR A 99 21.65 11.32 0.50
CA THR A 99 22.80 10.44 0.78
C THR A 99 22.34 9.24 1.58
N ASN A 100 22.51 8.04 1.04
CA ASN A 100 22.15 6.81 1.74
C ASN A 100 23.14 6.49 2.88
N ARG A 101 22.84 5.46 3.68
CA ARG A 101 23.69 5.02 4.79
C ARG A 101 25.12 4.60 4.38
N ALA A 102 25.34 4.29 3.10
CA ALA A 102 26.65 3.94 2.57
C ALA A 102 27.46 5.16 2.09
N GLY A 103 26.96 6.38 2.31
CA GLY A 103 27.61 7.61 1.84
C GLY A 103 27.41 7.88 0.35
N VAL A 104 26.52 7.14 -0.32
CA VAL A 104 26.22 7.34 -1.74
C VAL A 104 25.09 8.34 -1.88
N THR A 105 25.40 9.50 -2.45
CA THR A 105 24.42 10.53 -2.81
C THR A 105 23.72 10.18 -4.12
N VAL A 106 22.39 10.15 -4.10
CA VAL A 106 21.52 9.92 -5.26
C VAL A 106 20.62 11.13 -5.50
N LEU A 107 20.49 11.56 -6.75
CA LEU A 107 19.47 12.54 -7.13
C LEU A 107 18.10 11.85 -7.14
N LYS A 108 17.17 12.34 -6.33
CA LYS A 108 15.77 11.92 -6.32
C LYS A 108 14.88 13.06 -6.79
N CYS A 109 13.72 12.71 -7.32
CA CYS A 109 12.69 13.67 -7.69
C CYS A 109 11.58 13.66 -6.63
N SER A 110 11.13 14.84 -6.21
CA SER A 110 9.92 15.02 -5.39
C SER A 110 9.02 16.07 -6.01
N CYS A 111 7.72 15.95 -5.77
CA CYS A 111 6.80 17.05 -6.04
C CYS A 111 7.04 18.14 -4.98
N PRO A 112 7.17 19.42 -5.35
CA PRO A 112 7.31 20.48 -4.38
C PRO A 112 6.02 20.56 -3.56
N HIS A 113 6.16 20.36 -2.26
CA HIS A 113 5.03 20.37 -1.33
C HIS A 113 4.56 21.79 -0.97
N ASP A 114 5.34 22.82 -1.28
CA ASP A 114 5.01 24.20 -0.99
C ASP A 114 5.58 25.09 -2.10
N GLY A 115 4.73 25.60 -2.98
CA GLY A 115 5.08 26.83 -3.69
C GLY A 115 5.19 27.96 -2.68
N ALA A 116 6.04 28.97 -2.93
CA ALA A 116 6.12 30.17 -2.09
C ALA A 116 4.75 30.88 -1.90
N ASP A 117 3.76 30.54 -2.74
CA ASP A 117 2.39 31.06 -2.71
C ASP A 117 1.41 30.18 -1.90
N GLY A 118 1.83 29.01 -1.38
CA GLY A 118 0.99 28.10 -0.59
C GLY A 118 -0.14 27.39 -1.36
N ILE A 119 -0.08 27.39 -2.71
CA ILE A 119 -1.17 26.88 -3.58
C ILE A 119 -1.03 25.38 -3.89
N TYR A 120 0.18 24.82 -3.79
CA TYR A 120 0.40 23.39 -4.00
C TYR A 120 0.27 22.67 -2.65
N GLY A 121 -0.83 21.96 -2.44
CA GLY A 121 -1.08 21.22 -1.20
C GLY A 121 -0.29 19.91 -1.11
N ASN A 122 -0.30 19.29 0.08
CA ASN A 122 0.30 17.98 0.44
C ASN A 122 -0.28 16.76 -0.30
N ASP A 123 -0.90 17.02 -1.43
CA ASP A 123 -1.83 16.17 -2.16
C ASP A 123 -1.20 15.57 -3.43
N GLN A 124 0.09 15.83 -3.64
CA GLN A 124 0.90 15.33 -4.75
C GLN A 124 1.97 14.38 -4.23
N TYR A 125 2.26 13.34 -5.00
CA TYR A 125 3.42 12.47 -4.78
C TYR A 125 4.09 12.13 -6.11
N TYR A 126 5.39 11.82 -6.06
CA TYR A 126 6.15 11.47 -7.26
C TYR A 126 6.04 9.97 -7.51
N ASP A 127 5.40 9.57 -8.61
CA ASP A 127 5.32 8.18 -9.03
C ASP A 127 6.57 7.81 -9.85
N TYR A 128 7.43 6.97 -9.29
CA TYR A 128 8.67 6.50 -9.92
C TYR A 128 8.45 5.56 -11.11
N ASN A 129 7.29 4.93 -11.23
CA ASN A 129 6.97 4.09 -12.40
C ASN A 129 6.58 4.97 -13.60
N MET A 130 5.85 6.05 -13.33
CA MET A 130 5.42 7.01 -14.35
C MET A 130 6.41 8.17 -14.55
N ASN A 131 7.44 8.27 -13.71
CA ASN A 131 8.42 9.35 -13.68
C ASN A 131 7.80 10.76 -13.64
N ARG A 132 6.67 10.92 -12.95
CA ARG A 132 5.91 12.18 -12.91
C ARG A 132 5.22 12.40 -11.58
N CYS A 133 4.85 13.65 -11.32
CA CYS A 133 3.98 13.98 -10.20
C CYS A 133 2.54 13.58 -10.51
N VAL A 134 1.89 13.00 -9.51
CA VAL A 134 0.51 12.54 -9.55
C VAL A 134 -0.22 12.98 -8.29
N CYS A 135 -1.53 13.09 -8.38
CA CYS A 135 -2.37 13.41 -7.24
C CYS A 135 -2.65 12.16 -6.39
N GLN A 136 -2.96 12.34 -5.10
CA GLN A 136 -3.55 11.28 -4.29
C GLN A 136 -4.84 10.75 -4.92
N ASP A 137 -5.14 9.47 -4.73
CA ASP A 137 -6.25 8.72 -5.35
C ASP A 137 -7.64 9.38 -5.18
N SER A 138 -7.80 10.24 -4.18
CA SER A 138 -9.06 10.95 -3.90
C SER A 138 -9.24 12.26 -4.67
N LEU A 139 -8.26 12.67 -5.47
CA LEU A 139 -8.23 13.97 -6.13
C LEU A 139 -8.16 13.79 -7.65
N VAL A 140 -8.77 14.73 -8.36
CA VAL A 140 -8.78 14.78 -9.82
C VAL A 140 -7.57 15.58 -10.30
N GLU A 141 -6.76 14.93 -11.14
CA GLU A 141 -5.62 15.55 -11.80
C GLU A 141 -6.09 16.51 -12.91
N THR A 142 -5.69 17.77 -12.83
CA THR A 142 -5.88 18.75 -13.90
C THR A 142 -4.52 19.34 -14.27
N ARG A 143 -4.15 19.28 -15.55
CA ARG A 143 -2.88 19.84 -16.05
C ARG A 143 -3.14 21.07 -16.92
N THR A 144 -2.95 22.26 -16.36
CA THR A 144 -3.13 23.54 -17.07
C THR A 144 -1.76 24.12 -17.40
N GLY A 145 -1.43 24.30 -18.69
CA GLY A 145 -0.10 24.76 -19.10
C GLY A 145 1.05 23.78 -18.76
N GLY A 146 0.73 22.53 -18.47
CA GLY A 146 1.67 21.51 -18.00
C GLY A 146 1.97 21.55 -16.49
N VAL A 147 1.31 22.42 -15.73
CA VAL A 147 1.37 22.43 -14.26
C VAL A 147 0.23 21.55 -13.72
N LEU A 148 0.56 20.63 -12.81
CA LEU A 148 -0.36 19.72 -12.14
C LEU A 148 -1.10 20.45 -11.02
N SER A 149 -2.42 20.35 -11.04
CA SER A 149 -3.32 20.78 -9.98
C SER A 149 -4.18 19.60 -9.56
N CYS A 150 -4.20 19.34 -8.25
CA CYS A 150 -5.02 18.31 -7.63
C CYS A 150 -6.21 18.98 -6.97
N THR A 151 -7.40 18.68 -7.45
CA THR A 151 -8.63 19.22 -6.87
C THR A 151 -9.52 18.07 -6.43
N PRO A 152 -10.23 18.18 -5.29
CA PRO A 152 -11.24 17.18 -4.94
C PRO A 152 -12.18 16.99 -6.13
N PRO A 153 -12.59 15.75 -6.46
CA PRO A 153 -13.56 15.51 -7.51
C PRO A 153 -14.72 16.43 -7.23
N ALA A 154 -15.08 17.25 -8.22
CA ALA A 154 -16.14 18.22 -8.09
C ALA A 154 -17.33 17.48 -7.46
N GLN A 155 -17.57 17.74 -6.16
CA GLN A 155 -18.81 17.32 -5.54
C GLN A 155 -19.86 17.87 -6.49
N PRO A 156 -20.76 17.03 -7.02
CA PRO A 156 -21.66 17.45 -8.08
C PRO A 156 -22.34 18.71 -7.61
N SER A 157 -21.84 19.86 -8.07
CA SER A 157 -22.38 21.16 -7.70
C SER A 157 -23.84 21.03 -8.06
N PRO A 158 -24.76 21.20 -7.10
CA PRO A 158 -26.16 20.90 -7.32
C PRO A 158 -26.56 21.66 -8.56
N LYS A 159 -26.67 20.92 -9.67
CA LYS A 159 -26.95 21.53 -10.96
C LYS A 159 -28.31 22.15 -10.75
N THR A 160 -28.36 23.47 -10.69
CA THR A 160 -29.54 24.29 -10.95
C THR A 160 -29.91 24.15 -12.44
N GLY A 161 -29.93 22.91 -12.93
CA GLY A 161 -30.53 22.50 -14.16
C GLY A 161 -31.92 22.00 -13.82
N SER A 162 -32.91 22.56 -14.50
CA SER A 162 -34.34 22.24 -14.50
C SER A 162 -34.64 20.82 -15.00
N GLY A 163 -33.84 19.83 -14.62
CA GLY A 163 -33.95 18.42 -15.02
C GLY A 163 -34.32 17.55 -13.83
N ARG A 164 -35.63 17.32 -13.66
CA ARG A 164 -36.25 16.24 -12.88
C ARG A 164 -35.71 16.10 -11.44
N ARG A 165 -36.30 16.92 -10.55
CA ARG A 165 -36.35 16.68 -9.10
C ARG A 165 -36.53 15.18 -8.85
N ARG A 166 -35.46 14.47 -8.41
CA ARG A 166 -35.71 13.42 -7.41
C ARG A 166 -36.40 14.18 -6.30
N SER A 167 -37.69 13.92 -6.13
CA SER A 167 -38.55 14.75 -5.32
C SER A 167 -37.87 14.93 -3.95
N LEU A 168 -37.89 16.13 -3.40
CA LEU A 168 -37.52 16.36 -2.00
C LEU A 168 -38.17 15.30 -1.09
N LYS A 169 -39.35 14.82 -1.50
CA LYS A 169 -40.06 13.67 -0.95
C LYS A 169 -39.24 12.36 -0.97
N SER A 170 -38.54 11.99 -2.04
CA SER A 170 -37.67 10.81 -2.09
C SER A 170 -36.46 10.92 -1.17
N ALA A 171 -35.83 12.10 -1.06
CA ALA A 171 -34.72 12.29 -0.12
C ALA A 171 -35.18 12.31 1.35
N LEU A 172 -36.36 12.87 1.63
CA LEU A 172 -37.01 12.83 2.94
C LEU A 172 -37.52 11.43 3.29
N GLU A 173 -38.02 10.66 2.32
CA GLU A 173 -38.38 9.25 2.52
C GLU A 173 -37.16 8.40 2.81
N GLN A 174 -36.05 8.61 2.10
CA GLN A 174 -34.83 7.86 2.38
C GLN A 174 -34.28 8.18 3.79
N ARG A 175 -34.30 9.45 4.20
CA ARG A 175 -34.01 9.82 5.60
C ARG A 175 -35.02 9.28 6.61
N LYS A 176 -36.30 9.14 6.25
CA LYS A 176 -37.31 8.51 7.11
C LYS A 176 -37.07 7.02 7.26
N LEU A 177 -36.71 6.32 6.19
CA LEU A 177 -36.34 4.91 6.24
C LEU A 177 -35.09 4.69 7.08
N ASP A 178 -34.08 5.56 6.94
CA ASP A 178 -32.87 5.50 7.77
C ASP A 178 -33.17 5.86 9.24
N ALA A 179 -34.05 6.84 9.49
CA ALA A 179 -34.48 7.23 10.83
C ALA A 179 -35.37 6.18 11.51
N GLU A 180 -36.25 5.51 10.75
CA GLU A 180 -37.03 4.37 11.22
C GLU A 180 -36.15 3.15 11.47
N SER A 181 -35.09 2.95 10.67
CA SER A 181 -34.13 1.87 10.91
C SER A 181 -33.42 1.99 12.25
N ARG A 182 -33.38 3.20 12.85
CA ARG A 182 -32.84 3.45 14.20
C ARG A 182 -33.90 3.63 15.30
N ALA A 183 -35.18 3.37 15.02
CA ALA A 183 -36.24 3.56 16.01
C ALA A 183 -36.07 2.63 17.23
N VAL A 184 -35.61 1.39 17.00
CA VAL A 184 -35.37 0.40 18.05
C VAL A 184 -34.16 0.82 18.90
N GLU A 185 -33.09 1.29 18.28
CA GLU A 185 -31.88 1.81 18.90
C GLU A 185 -32.19 2.98 19.83
N ASN A 186 -33.01 3.93 19.36
CA ASN A 186 -33.42 5.07 20.18
C ASN A 186 -34.26 4.63 21.38
N THR A 187 -35.10 3.60 21.22
CA THR A 187 -35.95 3.07 22.31
C THR A 187 -35.11 2.37 23.38
N LEU A 188 -34.08 1.63 22.96
CA LEU A 188 -33.13 0.95 23.84
C LEU A 188 -32.00 1.85 24.34
N GLN A 189 -31.95 3.10 23.87
CA GLN A 189 -30.89 4.07 24.16
C GLN A 189 -29.49 3.56 23.78
N CYS A 190 -29.38 2.86 22.65
CA CYS A 190 -28.09 2.41 22.13
C CYS A 190 -27.20 3.59 21.79
N LYS A 191 -25.88 3.44 21.99
CA LYS A 191 -24.90 4.45 21.59
C LYS A 191 -24.79 4.53 20.07
N ALA A 192 -24.18 5.62 19.58
CA ALA A 192 -23.94 5.79 18.15
C ALA A 192 -23.07 4.70 17.50
N SER A 193 -22.25 3.99 18.31
CA SER A 193 -21.40 2.87 17.89
C SER A 193 -22.06 1.49 18.04
N GLU A 194 -23.25 1.45 18.63
CA GLU A 194 -24.01 0.25 18.88
C GLU A 194 -25.21 0.16 17.90
N LYS A 195 -25.61 -1.06 17.56
CA LYS A 195 -26.82 -1.36 16.79
C LYS A 195 -27.73 -2.23 17.64
N ALA A 196 -29.04 -2.04 17.52
CA ALA A 196 -29.98 -2.89 18.23
C ALA A 196 -30.06 -4.24 17.51
N CYS A 197 -29.66 -5.31 18.18
CA CYS A 197 -29.63 -6.65 17.64
C CYS A 197 -30.50 -7.58 18.47
N GLN A 198 -31.24 -8.44 17.78
CA GLN A 198 -32.02 -9.49 18.42
C GLN A 198 -31.09 -10.63 18.86
N VAL A 199 -31.07 -10.93 20.15
CA VAL A 199 -30.30 -12.02 20.75
C VAL A 199 -31.29 -12.97 21.43
N GLY A 200 -31.66 -14.03 20.70
CA GLY A 200 -32.75 -14.91 21.12
C GLY A 200 -34.12 -14.23 20.92
N ALA A 201 -34.88 -14.04 22.00
CA ALA A 201 -36.18 -13.36 21.96
C ALA A 201 -36.10 -11.86 22.29
N ASP A 202 -34.97 -11.41 22.86
CA ASP A 202 -34.80 -10.05 23.36
C ASP A 202 -33.95 -9.19 22.41
N TRP A 203 -34.12 -7.87 22.50
CA TRP A 203 -33.27 -6.91 21.79
C TRP A 203 -32.22 -6.34 22.73
N SER A 204 -30.97 -6.27 22.25
CA SER A 204 -29.85 -5.71 23.00
C SER A 204 -28.98 -4.82 22.10
N CYS A 205 -28.38 -3.79 22.69
CA CYS A 205 -27.42 -2.95 21.99
C CYS A 205 -26.08 -3.70 21.85
N VAL A 206 -25.64 -3.91 20.62
CA VAL A 206 -24.39 -4.60 20.30
C VAL A 206 -23.44 -3.61 19.65
N GLU A 207 -22.19 -3.57 20.11
CA GLU A 207 -21.14 -2.74 19.52
C GLU A 207 -20.78 -3.29 18.13
N VAL A 208 -21.03 -2.51 17.08
CA VAL A 208 -20.80 -2.93 15.69
C VAL A 208 -19.64 -2.21 15.02
N MET A 209 -19.12 -1.15 15.62
CA MET A 209 -18.08 -0.32 14.99
C MET A 209 -16.67 -0.82 15.26
N THR A 210 -16.45 -1.46 16.42
CA THR A 210 -15.11 -1.86 16.91
C THR A 210 -15.00 -3.32 17.33
N SER A 211 -16.13 -4.02 17.48
CA SER A 211 -16.16 -5.44 17.84
C SER A 211 -15.71 -6.32 16.68
N LEU A 212 -14.84 -7.29 16.94
CA LEU A 212 -14.34 -8.22 15.94
C LEU A 212 -15.41 -9.21 15.45
N THR A 213 -16.27 -9.70 16.35
CA THR A 213 -17.24 -10.76 16.06
C THR A 213 -18.57 -10.23 15.52
N THR A 214 -18.84 -8.95 15.76
CA THR A 214 -20.09 -8.27 15.36
C THR A 214 -19.80 -7.06 14.47
N CYS A 215 -18.70 -7.09 13.73
CA CYS A 215 -18.26 -5.96 12.92
C CYS A 215 -19.27 -5.68 11.80
N GLY A 216 -19.77 -4.45 11.76
CA GLY A 216 -20.65 -3.97 10.70
C GLY A 216 -22.13 -4.36 10.82
N GLY A 217 -22.53 -5.17 11.80
CA GLY A 217 -23.94 -5.58 11.90
C GLY A 217 -24.30 -6.50 13.06
N CYS A 218 -25.52 -7.03 13.00
CA CYS A 218 -26.05 -8.02 13.93
C CYS A 218 -25.73 -9.45 13.46
N ALA A 219 -25.98 -10.47 14.30
CA ALA A 219 -25.77 -11.87 13.90
C ALA A 219 -26.44 -12.20 12.55
N GLY A 220 -25.67 -12.77 11.62
CA GLY A 220 -26.09 -13.06 10.24
C GLY A 220 -25.77 -11.96 9.22
N GLU A 221 -25.72 -10.70 9.65
CA GLU A 221 -25.26 -9.55 8.84
C GLU A 221 -23.80 -9.20 9.12
N ALA A 222 -23.37 -9.39 10.37
CA ALA A 222 -22.04 -9.07 10.84
C ALA A 222 -20.98 -9.98 10.21
N VAL A 223 -19.79 -9.41 10.03
CA VAL A 223 -18.61 -10.16 9.64
C VAL A 223 -17.76 -10.41 10.87
N ASP A 224 -17.46 -11.68 11.16
CA ASP A 224 -16.44 -12.03 12.15
C ASP A 224 -15.05 -11.82 11.53
N CYS A 225 -14.45 -10.68 11.82
CA CYS A 225 -13.13 -10.32 11.32
C CYS A 225 -12.05 -11.30 11.81
N GLY A 226 -12.23 -11.91 12.99
CA GLY A 226 -11.28 -12.87 13.56
C GLY A 226 -11.28 -14.23 12.86
N ALA A 227 -12.36 -14.55 12.12
CA ALA A 227 -12.48 -15.78 11.35
C ALA A 227 -11.92 -15.68 9.92
N LEU A 228 -11.32 -14.54 9.54
CA LEU A 228 -10.77 -14.35 8.21
C LEU A 228 -9.57 -15.29 7.95
N PRO A 229 -9.55 -16.01 6.81
CA PRO A 229 -8.52 -16.99 6.54
C PRO A 229 -7.16 -16.33 6.23
N ASN A 230 -6.09 -16.93 6.76
CA ASN A 230 -4.70 -16.53 6.52
C ASN A 230 -4.35 -15.10 6.99
N VAL A 231 -5.14 -14.54 7.88
CA VAL A 231 -4.90 -13.25 8.54
C VAL A 231 -4.20 -13.49 9.88
N SER A 232 -3.23 -12.65 10.22
CA SER A 232 -2.54 -12.70 11.52
C SER A 232 -3.07 -11.65 12.48
N GLU A 233 -3.31 -10.43 11.98
CA GLU A 233 -3.80 -9.31 12.77
C GLU A 233 -4.86 -8.56 11.97
N VAL A 234 -5.96 -8.26 12.65
CA VAL A 234 -7.16 -7.65 12.10
C VAL A 234 -7.85 -6.85 13.19
N HIS A 235 -8.48 -5.75 12.82
CA HIS A 235 -9.36 -5.00 13.70
C HIS A 235 -10.64 -4.58 12.97
N CYS A 236 -11.68 -4.27 13.74
CA CYS A 236 -12.90 -3.67 13.20
C CYS A 236 -12.80 -2.14 13.35
N SER A 237 -13.01 -1.41 12.26
CA SER A 237 -13.01 0.05 12.26
C SER A 237 -14.19 0.56 11.45
N ALA A 238 -15.02 1.40 12.07
CA ALA A 238 -16.23 1.95 11.47
C ALA A 238 -17.16 0.88 10.85
N GLY A 239 -17.23 -0.30 11.48
CA GLY A 239 -18.04 -1.42 11.01
C GLY A 239 -17.46 -2.18 9.83
N GLN A 240 -16.14 -2.09 9.62
CA GLN A 240 -15.44 -2.79 8.55
C GLN A 240 -14.20 -3.50 9.08
N CYS A 241 -13.96 -4.72 8.59
CA CYS A 241 -12.74 -5.46 8.91
C CYS A 241 -11.55 -4.85 8.17
N VAL A 242 -10.54 -4.43 8.92
CA VAL A 242 -9.27 -3.92 8.41
C VAL A 242 -8.18 -4.92 8.74
N ILE A 243 -7.51 -5.45 7.72
CA ILE A 243 -6.41 -6.41 7.86
C ILE A 243 -5.09 -5.64 8.00
N ASP A 244 -4.45 -5.75 9.16
CA ASP A 244 -3.15 -5.12 9.41
C ASP A 244 -2.01 -6.00 8.93
N SER A 245 -2.11 -7.32 9.15
CA SER A 245 -1.07 -8.26 8.75
C SER A 245 -1.59 -9.65 8.38
N CYS A 246 -0.91 -10.29 7.42
CA CYS A 246 -1.21 -11.65 6.99
C CYS A 246 -0.37 -12.69 7.76
N ALA A 247 -0.89 -13.91 7.85
CA ALA A 247 -0.14 -15.04 8.39
C ALA A 247 1.14 -15.30 7.57
N ARG A 248 2.12 -15.98 8.19
CA ARG A 248 3.39 -16.30 7.52
C ARG A 248 3.14 -17.11 6.24
N GLY A 249 3.81 -16.73 5.16
CA GLY A 249 3.63 -17.34 3.84
C GLY A 249 2.55 -16.66 2.98
N PHE A 250 1.86 -15.66 3.50
CA PHE A 250 0.88 -14.85 2.79
C PHE A 250 1.33 -13.40 2.72
N LYS A 251 0.90 -12.69 1.67
CA LYS A 251 1.09 -11.26 1.47
C LYS A 251 -0.25 -10.56 1.38
N LEU A 252 -0.32 -9.36 1.93
CA LEU A 252 -1.50 -8.51 1.79
C LEU A 252 -1.59 -8.01 0.35
N VAL A 253 -2.74 -8.24 -0.29
CA VAL A 253 -3.04 -7.79 -1.64
C VAL A 253 -4.29 -6.94 -1.59
N HIS A 254 -4.13 -5.67 -1.97
CA HIS A 254 -5.25 -4.79 -2.21
C HIS A 254 -5.76 -5.03 -3.64
N PRO A 255 -7.02 -5.44 -3.83
CA PRO A 255 -7.57 -5.51 -5.16
C PRO A 255 -7.54 -4.10 -5.74
N LEU A 256 -6.92 -3.98 -6.91
CA LEU A 256 -7.02 -2.77 -7.69
C LEU A 256 -8.49 -2.62 -8.05
N SER A 257 -9.19 -1.67 -7.41
CA SER A 257 -10.53 -1.31 -7.86
C SER A 257 -10.42 -0.92 -9.33
N ALA A 258 -11.37 -1.34 -10.16
CA ALA A 258 -11.37 -1.05 -11.60
C ALA A 258 -11.38 0.47 -11.93
N ARG A 259 -11.46 1.33 -10.92
CA ARG A 259 -11.33 2.79 -11.00
C ARG A 259 -10.03 3.36 -10.40
N GLY A 260 -9.04 2.53 -10.07
CA GLY A 260 -7.78 2.96 -9.47
C GLY A 260 -7.86 3.35 -8.00
N THR A 261 -9.05 3.36 -7.38
CA THR A 261 -9.19 3.64 -5.94
C THR A 261 -8.78 2.40 -5.15
N THR A 262 -7.70 2.46 -4.38
CA THR A 262 -7.38 1.42 -3.41
C THR A 262 -8.37 1.48 -2.25
N THR A 263 -9.51 0.80 -2.37
CA THR A 263 -10.40 0.64 -1.23
C THR A 263 -9.75 -0.37 -0.28
N THR A 264 -9.26 0.12 0.86
CA THR A 264 -8.66 -0.70 1.93
C THR A 264 -9.60 -1.82 2.42
N GLN A 265 -10.91 -1.67 2.18
CA GLN A 265 -12.00 -2.55 2.61
C GLN A 265 -12.02 -3.93 1.93
N ALA A 266 -11.22 -4.16 0.89
CA ALA A 266 -11.19 -5.44 0.18
C ALA A 266 -9.80 -6.09 0.18
N ALA A 267 -8.90 -5.69 1.09
CA ALA A 267 -7.60 -6.32 1.22
C ALA A 267 -7.76 -7.82 1.49
N THR A 268 -6.94 -8.66 0.84
CA THR A 268 -6.96 -10.11 1.02
C THR A 268 -5.54 -10.64 1.21
N CYS A 269 -5.38 -11.65 2.05
CA CYS A 269 -4.11 -12.33 2.22
C CYS A 269 -3.96 -13.43 1.17
N GLN A 270 -3.04 -13.24 0.23
CA GLN A 270 -2.75 -14.21 -0.84
C GLN A 270 -1.43 -14.93 -0.58
N PRO A 271 -1.33 -16.24 -0.91
CA PRO A 271 -0.09 -16.97 -0.73
C PRO A 271 1.05 -16.34 -1.55
N ILE A 272 2.24 -16.24 -0.95
CA ILE A 272 3.44 -15.78 -1.63
C ILE A 272 3.86 -16.88 -2.61
N ARG A 273 3.43 -16.77 -3.87
CA ARG A 273 3.93 -17.63 -4.94
C ARG A 273 5.43 -17.40 -5.05
N ARG A 274 6.24 -18.42 -4.75
CA ARG A 274 7.67 -18.41 -5.07
C ARG A 274 7.77 -18.41 -6.59
N LEU A 275 7.97 -17.23 -7.17
CA LEU A 275 8.36 -17.06 -8.57
C LEU A 275 9.73 -17.73 -8.73
N GLY A 276 9.75 -19.03 -9.04
CA GLY A 276 11.00 -19.78 -9.21
C GLY A 276 11.05 -21.20 -8.65
N SER A 277 9.94 -21.93 -8.59
CA SER A 277 9.99 -23.39 -8.39
C SER A 277 9.18 -24.15 -9.44
N SER A 278 9.26 -23.72 -10.70
CA SER A 278 9.12 -24.66 -11.83
C SER A 278 10.42 -25.45 -11.91
N TYR A 279 10.36 -26.77 -12.08
CA TYR A 279 11.46 -27.76 -11.94
C TYR A 279 11.63 -28.34 -10.54
N PHE A 280 10.67 -29.17 -10.12
CA PHE A 280 10.96 -30.54 -9.66
C PHE A 280 9.63 -31.29 -9.57
N GLU A 281 8.98 -31.45 -10.73
CA GLU A 281 7.92 -32.45 -10.86
C GLU A 281 8.61 -33.80 -11.01
N MET A 282 8.48 -34.62 -9.97
CA MET A 282 9.15 -35.90 -9.81
C MET A 282 8.72 -36.87 -10.91
N GLN A 283 9.63 -37.14 -11.84
CA GLN A 283 9.71 -38.45 -12.47
C GLN A 283 10.10 -39.46 -11.38
N GLY A 284 9.19 -40.35 -10.98
CA GLY A 284 9.51 -41.30 -9.91
C GLY A 284 8.49 -42.38 -9.59
N ALA A 285 7.48 -42.65 -10.43
CA ALA A 285 6.70 -43.87 -10.31
C ALA A 285 7.39 -44.99 -11.12
N ARG A 286 8.38 -45.66 -10.52
CA ARG A 286 8.82 -46.99 -10.97
C ARG A 286 8.12 -48.01 -10.07
N SER A 287 7.15 -48.71 -10.64
CA SER A 287 6.61 -49.95 -10.10
C SER A 287 7.72 -51.00 -10.03
N LEU A 288 7.83 -51.65 -8.87
CA LEU A 288 8.37 -52.99 -8.70
C LEU A 288 7.19 -53.91 -8.36
#